data_AF-A0A098TMT1-F1
#
_entry.id   AF-A0A098TMT1-F1
#
_cell.length_a   1.000
_cell.length_b   1.000
_cell.length_c   1.000
_cell.angle_alpha   90.00
_cell.angle_beta   90.00
_cell.angle_gamma   90.00
#
_symmetry.space_group_name_H-M   'P 1'
#
loop_
_entity.id
_entity.type
_entity.pdbx_description
1 polymer ?
#
loop_
_entity_poly.entity_id
_entity_poly.type
_entity_poly.pdbx_seq_one_letter_code
_entity_poly.pdbx_strand_id
1 'polypeptide(L)' 'PEREGAKQVLQQVKQMGQGVSRLHTIWADGGFDGNPFLMWVMDVCRWIVEVVLRPEQTKGFVLL' A
#
# COMPACT_ATOMS: atom_id res chain seq x y z
N PRO A 1 -3.70 15.53 -4.94
CA PRO A 1 -2.72 14.52 -5.43
C PRO A 1 -3.03 13.14 -4.85
N GLU A 2 -2.73 12.07 -5.58
CA GLU A 2 -3.11 10.70 -5.26
C GLU A 2 -2.40 10.16 -4.00
N ARG A 3 -3.19 9.70 -3.01
CA ARG A 3 -2.77 8.91 -1.83
C ARG A 3 -1.64 9.51 -0.97
N GLU A 4 -1.58 10.84 -0.82
CA GLU A 4 -0.54 11.55 -0.05
C GLU A 4 -0.37 11.08 1.40
N GLY A 5 -1.47 10.77 2.10
CA GLY A 5 -1.39 10.24 3.47
C GLY A 5 -0.63 8.92 3.56
N ALA A 6 -0.80 8.02 2.58
CA ALA A 6 -0.06 6.77 2.54
C ALA A 6 1.43 7.01 2.24
N LYS A 7 1.75 7.94 1.32
CA LYS A 7 3.14 8.33 1.04
C LYS A 7 3.85 8.83 2.29
N GLN A 8 3.19 9.68 3.07
CA GLN A 8 3.74 10.20 4.33
C GLN A 8 4.04 9.08 5.34
N VAL A 9 3.11 8.14 5.54
CA VAL A 9 3.32 7.00 6.44
C VAL A 9 4.48 6.13 5.95
N LEU A 10 4.53 5.79 4.67
CA LEU A 10 5.59 4.95 4.11
C LEU A 10 6.97 5.61 4.20
N GLN A 11 7.05 6.94 4.07
CA GLN A 11 8.29 7.68 4.32
C GLN A 11 8.75 7.56 5.78
N GLN A 12 7.84 7.69 6.74
CA GLN A 12 8.16 7.52 8.16
C GLN A 12 8.64 6.10 8.47
N VAL A 13 8.00 5.07 7.90
CA VAL A 13 8.46 3.68 8.04
C VAL A 13 9.86 3.52 7.44
N LYS A 14 10.12 4.09 6.26
CA LYS A 14 11.45 4.03 5.64
C LYS A 14 12.53 4.67 6.52
N GLN A 15 12.20 5.75 7.23
CA GLN A 15 13.12 6.43 8.15
C GLN A 15 13.53 5.58 9.37
N MET A 16 12.81 4.50 9.68
CA MET A 16 13.21 3.53 10.71
C MET A 16 14.49 2.77 10.34
N GLY A 17 14.94 2.85 9.08
CA GLY A 17 16.24 2.34 8.64
C GLY A 17 16.41 0.84 8.86
N GLN A 18 17.42 0.47 9.65
CA GLN A 18 17.75 -0.94 9.89
C GLN A 18 16.61 -1.75 10.51
N GLY A 19 15.70 -1.11 11.25
CA GLY A 19 14.53 -1.78 11.85
C GLY A 19 13.55 -2.34 10.81
N VAL A 20 13.61 -1.87 9.56
CA VAL A 20 12.75 -2.32 8.45
C VAL A 20 13.56 -2.76 7.22
N SER A 21 14.83 -3.11 7.40
CA SER A 21 15.75 -3.49 6.32
C SER A 21 15.28 -4.68 5.45
N ARG A 22 14.39 -5.52 6.00
CA ARG A 22 13.82 -6.69 5.33
C ARG A 22 12.42 -6.46 4.78
N LEU A 23 11.83 -5.28 4.99
CA LEU A 23 10.53 -4.95 4.41
C LEU A 23 10.70 -4.81 2.90
N HIS A 24 9.93 -5.58 2.13
CA HIS A 24 9.98 -5.57 0.67
C HIS A 24 8.59 -5.50 0.02
N THR A 25 7.56 -6.03 0.67
CA THR A 25 6.19 -6.06 0.14
C THR A 25 5.23 -5.42 1.15
N ILE A 26 4.31 -4.60 0.64
CA ILE A 26 3.18 -4.07 1.38
C ILE A 26 1.88 -4.50 0.70
N TRP A 27 0.86 -4.78 1.50
CA TRP A 27 -0.47 -5.11 1.00
C TRP A 27 -1.40 -3.92 1.15
N ALA A 28 -2.21 -3.68 0.13
CA ALA A 28 -3.20 -2.61 0.13
C ALA A 28 -4.53 -3.13 -0.43
N ASP A 29 -5.63 -2.47 -0.05
CA ASP A 29 -6.93 -2.76 -0.65
C ASP A 29 -7.05 -2.16 -2.06
N GLY A 30 -8.16 -2.49 -2.74
CA GLY A 30 -8.46 -2.02 -4.10
C GLY A 30 -8.54 -0.49 -4.27
N GLY A 31 -8.51 0.30 -3.20
CA GLY A 31 -8.38 1.76 -3.31
C GLY A 31 -6.97 2.20 -3.74
N PHE A 32 -5.95 1.36 -3.67
CA PHE A 32 -4.56 1.71 -3.93
C PHE A 32 -4.00 1.14 -5.24
N ASP A 33 -4.87 0.82 -6.20
CA ASP A 33 -4.53 0.22 -7.48
C ASP A 33 -4.00 1.21 -8.54
N GLY A 34 -3.93 2.50 -8.22
CA GLY A 34 -3.43 3.53 -9.12
C GLY A 34 -1.92 3.41 -9.40
N ASN A 35 -1.58 3.24 -10.69
CA ASN A 35 -0.19 3.14 -11.17
C ASN A 35 0.77 4.21 -10.61
N PRO A 36 0.41 5.51 -10.51
CA PRO A 36 1.36 6.52 -10.01
C PRO A 36 1.73 6.28 -8.54
N PHE A 37 0.79 5.81 -7.71
CA PHE A 37 1.09 5.42 -6.34
C PHE A 37 2.03 4.20 -6.29
N LEU A 38 1.73 3.16 -7.06
CA LEU A 38 2.55 1.94 -7.13
C LEU A 38 3.99 2.26 -7.55
N MET A 39 4.15 3.06 -8.62
CA MET A 39 5.46 3.52 -9.10
C MET A 39 6.21 4.31 -8.04
N TRP A 40 5.54 5.24 -7.35
CA TRP A 40 6.15 6.03 -6.29
C TRP A 40 6.69 5.15 -5.15
N VAL A 41 5.96 4.11 -4.72
CA VAL A 41 6.42 3.18 -3.68
C VAL A 41 7.66 2.41 -4.14
N MET A 42 7.68 1.96 -5.40
CA MET A 42 8.83 1.26 -5.98
C MET A 42 10.05 2.18 -6.13
N ASP A 43 9.87 3.42 -6.57
CA ASP A 43 10.96 4.37 -6.80
C ASP A 43 11.53 4.92 -5.50
N VAL A 44 10.66 5.30 -4.57
CA VAL A 44 11.04 5.96 -3.33
C VAL A 44 11.35 4.94 -2.24
N CYS A 45 10.51 3.94 -2.01
CA CYS A 45 10.70 3.00 -0.89
C CYS A 45 11.48 1.74 -1.28
N ARG A 46 11.58 1.40 -2.58
CA ARG A 46 12.11 0.11 -3.07
C ARG A 46 11.29 -1.09 -2.56
N TRP A 47 10.01 -0.86 -2.33
CA TRP A 47 9.04 -1.90 -1.94
C TRP A 47 8.04 -2.14 -3.07
N ILE A 48 7.42 -3.31 -3.05
CA ILE A 48 6.35 -3.71 -3.96
C ILE A 48 5.01 -3.57 -3.23
N VAL A 49 3.99 -3.09 -3.94
CA VAL A 49 2.62 -3.06 -3.44
C VAL A 49 1.86 -4.20 -4.10
N GLU A 50 1.25 -5.07 -3.31
CA GLU A 50 0.28 -6.04 -3.79
C GLU A 50 -1.12 -5.58 -3.39
N VAL A 51 -1.97 -5.39 -4.39
CA VAL A 51 -3.36 -5.03 -4.16
C VAL A 51 -4.16 -6.30 -3.91
N VAL A 52 -4.69 -6.44 -2.69
CA VAL A 52 -5.48 -7.58 -2.26
C VAL A 52 -6.96 -7.19 -2.34
N LEU A 53 -7.68 -7.83 -3.25
CA LEU A 53 -9.10 -7.62 -3.45
C LEU A 53 -9.92 -8.56 -2.57
N ARG A 54 -11.13 -8.12 -2.19
CA ARG A 54 -12.10 -9.00 -1.55
C ARG A 54 -12.51 -10.11 -2.53
N PRO A 55 -12.72 -11.35 -2.07
CA PRO A 55 -13.32 -12.39 -2.91
C PRO A 55 -14.64 -11.90 -3.50
N GLU A 56 -14.90 -12.20 -4.76
CA GLU A 56 -16.06 -11.69 -5.52
C GLU A 56 -17.40 -12.04 -4.84
N GLN A 57 -17.47 -13.16 -4.14
CA GLN A 57 -18.67 -13.63 -3.43
C GLN A 57 -18.90 -12.91 -2.09
N THR A 58 -18.01 -12.00 -1.69
CA THR A 58 -18.14 -11.24 -0.44
C THR A 58 -19.23 -10.19 -0.58
N LYS A 59 -20.37 -10.41 0.08
CA LYS A 59 -21.36 -9.34 0.26
C LYS A 59 -20.73 -8.25 1.13
N GLY A 60 -20.90 -7.00 0.75
CA GLY A 60 -20.41 -5.84 1.50
C GLY A 60 -21.13 -5.68 2.84
N PHE A 61 -21.40 -4.44 3.25
CA PHE A 61 -22.26 -4.24 4.41
C PHE A 61 -23.66 -4.81 4.12
N VAL A 62 -24.05 -5.83 4.88
CA VAL A 62 -25.40 -6.42 4.83
C VAL A 62 -26.14 -5.95 6.06
N LEU A 63 -27.21 -5.18 5.85
CA LEU A 63 -28.17 -4.92 6.92
C LEU A 63 -28.95 -6.23 7.13
N LEU A 64 -28.85 -6.80 8.32
CA LEU A 64 -29.60 -8.00 8.71
C LEU A 64 -31.05 -7.65 9.07
#